data_AF-M6GCT5-F1
#
_entry.id   AF-M6GCT5-F1
#
_cell.length_a   1.000
_cell.length_b   1.000
_cell.length_c   1.000
_cell.angle_alpha   90.00
_cell.angle_beta   90.00
_cell.angle_gamma   90.00
#
_symmetry.space_group_name_H-M   'P 1'
#
loop_
_entity.id
_entity.type
_entity.pdbx_description
1 polymer ?
#
loop_
_entity_poly.entity_id
_entity_poly.type
_entity_poly.pdbx_seq_one_letter_code
_entity_poly.pdbx_strand_id
1 'polypeptide(L)'
;MFFIDGKLWGSFEISSAFFLLPVFFVDGVVTIFLRLKDGENIFQAHRRHLYQLIAVSSKNKGLVSFLFTIANLPAMILFSFHRNLKIPGSIIFWICLVFYVGVYFLLFRKFRTPSPNPVERQ
;
A
#
# COMPACT_ATOMS: atom_id res chain seq x y z
N MET A 1 -13.61 -17.96 3.68
CA MET A 1 -13.68 -16.61 3.09
C MET A 1 -14.83 -15.89 3.79
N PHE A 2 -14.57 -14.77 4.48
CA PHE A 2 -15.58 -14.12 5.32
C PHE A 2 -16.49 -13.25 4.46
N PHE A 3 -17.79 -13.55 4.44
CA PHE A 3 -18.82 -12.79 3.73
C PHE A 3 -19.69 -12.05 4.73
N ILE A 4 -20.01 -10.80 4.45
CA ILE A 4 -21.09 -10.09 5.13
C ILE A 4 -22.33 -10.28 4.27
N ASP A 5 -23.22 -11.18 4.67
CA ASP A 5 -24.48 -11.42 3.97
C ASP A 5 -25.56 -10.49 4.54
N GLY A 6 -25.69 -9.31 3.92
CA GLY A 6 -26.80 -8.41 4.18
C GLY A 6 -27.83 -8.59 3.08
N LYS A 7 -29.07 -8.97 3.41
CA LYS A 7 -30.20 -9.15 2.48
C LYS A 7 -30.47 -7.96 1.51
N LEU A 8 -29.82 -6.82 1.74
CA LEU A 8 -29.92 -5.56 0.97
C LEU A 8 -28.60 -5.13 0.29
N TRP A 9 -27.45 -5.66 0.72
CA TRP A 9 -26.13 -5.33 0.20
C TRP A 9 -25.54 -6.61 -0.39
N GLY A 10 -25.46 -6.70 -1.71
CA GLY A 10 -24.93 -7.88 -2.39
C GLY A 10 -23.61 -8.36 -1.75
N SER A 11 -23.40 -9.69 -1.74
CA SER A 11 -22.29 -10.36 -1.06
C SER A 11 -20.96 -9.58 -1.14
N PHE A 12 -20.61 -8.88 -0.06
CA PHE A 12 -19.35 -8.15 0.03
C PHE A 12 -18.30 -9.04 0.65
N GLU A 13 -17.31 -9.44 -0.15
CA GLU A 13 -16.13 -10.15 0.35
C GLU A 13 -15.23 -9.15 1.07
N ILE A 14 -14.81 -9.45 2.30
CA ILE A 14 -13.90 -8.57 3.07
C ILE A 14 -12.60 -8.31 2.30
N SER A 15 -12.13 -9.27 1.49
CA SER A 15 -10.99 -9.10 0.59
C SER A 15 -11.17 -7.99 -0.45
N SER A 16 -12.41 -7.60 -0.74
CA SER A 16 -12.72 -6.51 -1.69
C SER A 16 -12.24 -5.15 -1.18
N ALA A 17 -12.17 -4.96 0.14
CA ALA A 17 -11.70 -3.71 0.74
C ALA A 17 -10.24 -3.39 0.38
N PHE A 18 -9.42 -4.41 0.10
CA PHE A 18 -8.03 -4.23 -0.34
C PHE A 18 -7.93 -3.40 -1.63
N PHE A 19 -8.87 -3.58 -2.57
CA PHE A 19 -8.79 -2.93 -3.89
C PHE A 19 -9.05 -1.42 -3.85
N LEU A 20 -9.64 -0.91 -2.77
CA LEU A 20 -9.87 0.52 -2.59
C LEU A 20 -8.57 1.27 -2.26
N LEU A 21 -7.72 0.67 -1.43
CA LEU A 21 -6.51 1.32 -0.90
C LEU A 21 -5.31 0.35 -0.84
N PRO A 22 -4.94 -0.31 -1.97
CA PRO A 22 -3.87 -1.31 -1.98
C PRO A 22 -2.52 -0.73 -1.56
N VAL A 23 -2.20 0.50 -1.98
CA VAL A 23 -0.92 1.15 -1.69
C VAL A 23 -0.76 1.37 -0.19
N PHE A 24 -1.81 1.91 0.45
CA PHE A 24 -1.83 2.17 1.88
C PHE A 24 -1.83 0.86 2.69
N PHE A 25 -2.60 -0.13 2.25
CA PHE A 25 -2.63 -1.45 2.89
C PHE A 25 -1.24 -2.10 2.90
N VAL A 26 -0.57 -2.16 1.75
CA VAL A 26 0.76 -2.77 1.64
C VAL A 26 1.80 -1.98 2.44
N ASP A 27 1.82 -0.65 2.33
CA ASP A 27 2.78 0.17 3.08
C ASP A 27 2.58 0.02 4.60
N GLY A 28 1.34 0.03 5.08
CA GLY A 28 1.03 -0.17 6.50
C GLY A 28 1.45 -1.55 7.01
N VAL A 29 1.10 -2.61 6.28
CA VAL A 29 1.44 -4.00 6.67
C VAL A 29 2.96 -4.19 6.67
N VAL A 30 3.66 -3.82 5.59
CA VAL A 30 5.13 -3.99 5.51
C VAL A 30 5.82 -3.15 6.58
N THR A 31 5.35 -1.93 6.82
CA THR A 31 5.86 -1.07 7.90
C THR A 31 5.75 -1.75 9.26
N ILE A 32 4.58 -2.32 9.60
CA ILE A 32 4.39 -3.04 10.86
C ILE A 32 5.39 -4.19 10.98
N PHE A 33 5.56 -5.00 9.94
CA PHE A 33 6.54 -6.09 9.94
C PHE A 33 7.98 -5.62 10.13
N LEU A 34 8.38 -4.53 9.46
CA LEU A 34 9.72 -3.96 9.63
C LEU A 34 9.95 -3.48 11.06
N ARG A 35 8.95 -2.85 11.69
CA ARG A 35 9.03 -2.38 13.08
C ARG A 35 9.12 -3.52 14.08
N LEU A 36 8.31 -4.57 13.88
CA LEU A 36 8.38 -5.78 14.70
C LEU A 36 9.77 -6.43 14.59
N LYS A 37 10.35 -6.47 13.39
CA LYS A 37 11.71 -6.97 13.17
C LYS A 37 12.77 -6.12 13.87
N ASP A 38 12.59 -4.80 13.88
CA ASP A 38 13.52 -3.85 14.49
C ASP A 38 13.26 -3.65 16.01
N GLY A 39 12.28 -4.35 16.59
CA GLY A 39 11.93 -4.25 18.02
C GLY A 39 11.27 -2.92 18.42
N GLU A 40 10.75 -2.16 17.47
CA GLU A 40 10.09 -0.88 17.73
C GLU A 40 8.66 -1.06 18.26
N ASN A 41 8.20 -0.13 19.12
CA ASN A 41 6.83 -0.12 19.59
C ASN A 41 5.85 0.32 18.49
N ILE A 42 5.04 -0.61 17.98
CA ILE A 42 4.06 -0.38 16.90
C ILE A 42 3.03 0.73 17.19
N PHE A 43 2.75 1.03 18.47
CA PHE A 43 1.78 2.07 18.86
C PHE A 43 2.36 3.48 18.88
N GLN A 44 3.68 3.64 18.77
CA GLN A 44 4.29 4.96 18.65
C GLN A 44 4.19 5.49 17.21
N ALA A 45 4.02 6.81 17.08
CA ALA A 45 4.02 7.50 15.80
C ALA A 45 5.30 7.20 15.02
N HIS A 46 5.14 6.77 13.77
CA HIS A 46 6.22 6.24 12.96
C HIS A 46 6.36 7.01 11.65
N ARG A 47 7.61 7.20 11.21
CA ARG A 47 7.96 8.00 10.03
C ARG A 47 8.74 7.25 8.93
N ARG A 48 8.59 5.93 8.79
CA ARG A 48 9.26 5.14 7.74
C ARG A 48 8.30 4.60 6.68
N HIS A 49 7.07 5.10 6.65
CA HIS A 49 6.15 4.86 5.54
C HIS A 49 6.81 5.28 4.23
N LEU A 50 6.71 4.44 3.21
CA LEU A 50 7.38 4.68 1.92
C LEU A 50 6.97 6.03 1.33
N TYR A 51 5.68 6.39 1.47
CA TYR A 51 5.16 7.69 1.07
C TYR A 51 5.93 8.85 1.73
N GLN A 52 6.17 8.78 3.04
CA GLN A 52 6.86 9.84 3.78
C GLN A 52 8.33 9.93 3.37
N LEU A 53 9.00 8.79 3.19
CA LEU A 53 10.39 8.74 2.72
C LEU A 53 10.53 9.44 1.36
N ILE A 54 9.64 9.13 0.42
CA ILE A 54 9.65 9.73 -0.92
C ILE A 54 9.26 11.21 -0.86
N ALA A 55 8.22 11.56 -0.10
CA ALA A 55 7.72 12.94 0.00
C ALA A 55 8.74 13.90 0.64
N VAL A 56 9.57 13.43 1.58
CA VAL A 56 10.66 14.24 2.17
C VAL A 56 11.82 14.38 1.19
N SER A 57 12.14 13.35 0.41
CA SER A 57 13.21 13.39 -0.58
C SER A 57 12.87 14.19 -1.85
N SER A 58 11.58 14.38 -2.15
CA SER A 58 11.11 15.06 -3.35
C SER A 58 10.84 16.54 -3.09
N LYS A 59 11.26 17.40 -4.03
CA LYS A 59 10.95 18.84 -4.00
C LYS A 59 9.45 19.11 -4.15
N ASN A 60 8.72 18.24 -4.84
CA ASN A 60 7.31 18.45 -5.17
C ASN A 60 6.41 17.41 -4.48
N LYS A 61 5.97 17.75 -3.26
CA LYS A 61 5.13 16.88 -2.42
C LYS A 61 3.76 16.60 -3.03
N GLY A 62 3.19 17.59 -3.74
CA GLY A 62 1.90 17.45 -4.43
C GLY A 62 1.96 16.37 -5.51
N LEU A 63 3.03 16.36 -6.30
CA LEU A 63 3.26 15.32 -7.31
C LEU A 63 3.41 13.94 -6.68
N VAL A 64 4.13 13.81 -5.55
CA VAL A 64 4.25 12.53 -4.84
C VAL A 64 2.89 12.03 -4.37
N SER A 65 2.09 12.88 -3.73
CA SER A 65 0.73 12.51 -3.31
C SER A 65 -0.14 12.10 -4.50
N PHE A 66 -0.06 12.83 -5.61
CA PHE A 66 -0.81 12.52 -6.83
C PHE A 66 -0.43 11.15 -7.42
N LEU A 67 0.87 10.85 -7.51
CA LEU A 67 1.36 9.55 -7.97
C LEU A 67 0.90 8.40 -7.07
N PHE A 68 0.94 8.58 -5.74
CA PHE A 68 0.45 7.58 -4.80
C PHE A 68 -1.06 7.35 -4.92
N THR A 69 -1.84 8.41 -5.16
CA THR A 69 -3.28 8.27 -5.45
C THR A 69 -3.52 7.48 -6.74
N ILE A 70 -2.86 7.86 -7.83
CA ILE A 70 -2.97 7.15 -9.12
C ILE A 70 -2.54 5.69 -9.01
N ALA A 71 -1.54 5.39 -8.18
CA ALA A 71 -1.08 4.02 -7.98
C ALA A 71 -2.14 3.08 -7.39
N ASN A 72 -3.25 3.58 -6.82
CA ASN A 72 -4.39 2.74 -6.40
C ASN A 72 -5.32 2.34 -7.56
N LEU A 73 -5.36 3.11 -8.64
CA LEU A 73 -6.29 2.89 -9.77
C LEU A 73 -6.16 1.52 -10.44
N PRO A 74 -4.95 0.95 -10.67
CA PRO A 74 -4.84 -0.38 -11.26
C PRO A 74 -5.60 -1.46 -10.50
N ALA A 75 -5.58 -1.45 -9.17
CA ALA A 75 -6.35 -2.40 -8.37
C ALA A 75 -7.86 -2.19 -8.51
N MET A 76 -8.32 -0.94 -8.56
CA MET A 76 -9.75 -0.63 -8.77
C MET A 76 -10.24 -1.06 -10.16
N ILE A 77 -9.40 -0.91 -11.19
CA ILE A 77 -9.70 -1.37 -12.55
C ILE A 77 -9.81 -2.89 -12.56
N LEU A 78 -8.83 -3.60 -11.98
CA LEU A 78 -8.84 -5.06 -11.85
C LEU A 78 -10.04 -5.56 -11.01
N PHE A 79 -10.44 -4.81 -9.98
CA PHE A 79 -11.65 -5.04 -9.20
C PHE A 79 -12.91 -5.08 -10.10
N SER A 80 -13.07 -4.07 -10.96
CA SER A 80 -14.17 -4.01 -11.91
C SER A 80 -14.15 -5.19 -12.89
N PHE A 81 -12.99 -5.53 -13.47
CA PHE A 81 -12.89 -6.62 -14.44
C PHE A 81 -13.22 -7.99 -13.84
N HIS A 82 -12.73 -8.33 -12.65
CA HIS A 82 -13.00 -9.65 -12.08
C HIS A 82 -14.48 -9.85 -11.76
N ARG A 83 -15.19 -8.78 -11.39
CA ARG A 83 -16.63 -8.83 -11.13
C ARG A 83 -17.43 -9.07 -12.40
N ASN A 84 -17.02 -8.45 -13.51
CA ASN A 84 -17.63 -8.67 -14.83
C ASN A 84 -17.35 -10.09 -15.37
N LEU A 85 -16.12 -10.59 -15.22
CA LEU A 85 -15.69 -11.90 -15.73
C LEU A 85 -16.03 -13.07 -14.78
N LYS A 86 -16.67 -12.81 -13.64
CA LYS A 86 -16.98 -13.79 -12.58
C LYS A 86 -15.78 -14.59 -12.09
N ILE A 87 -14.58 -14.00 -12.16
CA ILE A 87 -13.36 -14.59 -11.61
C ILE A 87 -13.40 -14.45 -10.08
N PRO A 88 -13.00 -15.49 -9.31
CA PRO A 88 -12.90 -15.39 -7.85
C PRO A 88 -12.02 -14.22 -7.42
N GLY A 89 -12.55 -13.33 -6.58
CA GLY A 89 -11.84 -12.14 -6.11
C GLY A 89 -10.53 -12.48 -5.37
N SER A 90 -10.46 -13.66 -4.75
CA SER A 90 -9.27 -14.17 -4.07
C SER A 90 -8.06 -14.30 -5.00
N ILE A 91 -8.24 -14.78 -6.24
CA ILE A 91 -7.15 -14.98 -7.20
C ILE A 91 -6.56 -13.61 -7.58
N ILE A 92 -7.43 -12.67 -7.94
CA ILE A 92 -7.03 -11.32 -8.33
C ILE A 92 -6.42 -10.58 -7.14
N PHE A 93 -6.95 -10.79 -5.92
CA PHE A 93 -6.36 -10.26 -4.70
C PHE A 93 -4.91 -10.70 -4.53
N TRP A 94 -4.60 -11.99 -4.65
CA TRP A 94 -3.23 -12.50 -4.50
C TRP A 94 -2.29 -11.95 -5.58
N ILE A 95 -2.75 -11.87 -6.83
CA ILE A 95 -1.97 -11.27 -7.93
C ILE A 95 -1.64 -9.81 -7.63
N CYS A 96 -2.64 -9.02 -7.24
CA CYS A 96 -2.43 -7.62 -6.87
C CYS A 96 -1.51 -7.50 -5.67
N LEU A 97 -1.72 -8.30 -4.61
CA LEU A 97 -0.91 -8.27 -3.41
C LEU A 97 0.58 -8.49 -3.73
N VAL A 98 0.90 -9.54 -4.50
CA VAL A 98 2.28 -9.83 -4.93
C VAL A 98 2.86 -8.67 -5.75
N PHE A 99 2.09 -8.13 -6.68
CA PHE A 99 2.51 -6.99 -7.50
C PHE A 99 2.84 -5.75 -6.65
N TYR A 100 1.91 -5.32 -5.80
CA TYR A 100 2.10 -4.12 -4.95
C TYR A 100 3.22 -4.31 -3.93
N VAL A 101 3.35 -5.50 -3.33
CA VAL A 101 4.46 -5.83 -2.43
C VAL A 101 5.80 -5.81 -3.18
N GLY A 102 5.86 -6.36 -4.40
CA GLY A 102 7.05 -6.33 -5.23
C GLY A 102 7.48 -4.89 -5.57
N VAL A 103 6.54 -4.07 -6.05
CA VAL A 103 6.78 -2.64 -6.32
C VAL A 103 7.20 -1.90 -5.06
N TYR A 104 6.55 -2.18 -3.93
CA TYR A 104 6.90 -1.60 -2.64
C TYR A 104 8.35 -1.86 -2.28
N PHE A 105 8.81 -3.12 -2.32
CA PHE A 105 10.17 -3.47 -1.95
C PHE A 105 11.21 -2.88 -2.92
N LEU A 106 10.90 -2.79 -4.21
CA LEU A 106 11.76 -2.13 -5.19
C LEU A 106 11.96 -0.65 -4.86
N LEU A 107 10.86 0.07 -4.58
CA LEU A 107 10.90 1.48 -4.21
C LEU A 107 11.55 1.68 -2.85
N PHE A 108 11.18 0.87 -1.86
CA PHE A 108 11.74 0.94 -0.52
C PHE A 108 13.25 0.70 -0.54
N ARG A 109 13.75 -0.27 -1.30
CA ARG A 109 15.20 -0.47 -1.46
C ARG A 109 15.89 0.73 -2.12
N LYS A 110 15.25 1.37 -3.10
CA LYS A 110 15.78 2.56 -3.79
C LYS A 110 15.84 3.80 -2.89
N PHE A 111 14.84 3.99 -2.03
CA PHE A 111 14.74 5.19 -1.17
C PHE A 111 15.25 4.98 0.27
N ARG A 112 15.59 3.73 0.66
CA ARG A 112 16.20 3.40 1.97
C ARG A 112 17.70 3.75 2.03
N THR A 113 18.38 3.91 0.90
CA THR A 113 19.76 4.43 0.91
C THR A 113 19.74 5.86 1.44
N PRO A 114 20.43 6.17 2.55
CA PRO A 114 20.55 7.55 3.00
C PRO A 114 21.24 8.32 1.87
N SER A 115 20.69 9.47 1.48
CA SER A 115 21.57 10.47 0.88
C SER A 115 22.60 10.79 1.97
N PRO A 116 23.90 10.53 1.75
CA PRO A 116 24.90 11.11 2.61
C PRO A 116 24.90 12.59 2.25
N ASN A 117 24.27 13.42 3.10
CA ASN A 117 24.82 14.74 3.33
C ASN A 117 24.68 15.11 4.81
N PRO A 118 25.82 15.46 5.44
CA PRO A 118 25.91 15.70 6.87
C PRO A 118 25.34 17.08 7.19
N VAL A 119 24.75 17.19 8.37
CA VAL A 119 24.69 18.41 9.19
C VAL A 119 24.34 19.70 8.43
N GLU A 120 23.07 20.07 8.47
CA GLU A 120 22.73 21.46 8.77
C GLU A 120 21.52 21.45 9.71
N ARG A 121 21.85 21.33 11.01
CA ARG A 121 21.04 21.90 12.07
C ARG A 121 21.09 23.41 11.88
N GLN A 122 19.97 24.01 11.50
CA GLN A 122 19.60 25.38 11.86
C GLN A 122 18.14 25.36 12.27
#